data_AF-A0A966QZF4-F1
#
_entry.id   AF-A0A966QZF4-F1
#
_cell.length_a   1.000
_cell.length_b   1.000
_cell.length_c   1.000
_cell.angle_alpha   90.00
_cell.angle_beta   90.00
_cell.angle_gamma   90.00
#
_symmetry.space_group_name_H-M   'P 1'
#
loop_
_entity.id
_entity.type
_entity.pdbx_description
1 polymer ?
#
loop_
_entity_poly.entity_id
_entity_poly.type
_entity_poly.pdbx_seq_one_letter_code
_entity_poly.pdbx_strand_id
1 'polypeptide(L)'
;MGSVTNLKENKTVFIPCDCKSEILTIEYDHEIDIADFAIYEHIKSYEYKMSFWQRLKYCYRVLIHKKPYADQIILNKKQLLDLKNFLNALDLE
;
A
#
# COMPACT_ATOMS: atom_id res chain seq x y z
N MET A 1 12.64 2.74 0.23
CA MET A 1 12.82 4.07 0.84
C MET A 1 11.76 4.96 0.22
N GLY A 2 10.62 5.10 0.88
CA GLY A 2 9.58 6.04 0.45
C GLY A 2 10.10 7.46 0.62
N SER A 3 9.92 8.29 -0.41
CA SER A 3 10.30 9.70 -0.37
C SER A 3 9.18 10.46 0.33
N VAL A 4 9.44 10.97 1.53
CA VAL A 4 8.53 11.85 2.27
C VAL A 4 8.84 13.28 1.84
N THR A 5 7.91 13.95 1.15
CA THR A 5 8.03 15.38 0.80
C THR A 5 7.51 16.26 1.93
N ASN A 6 8.29 17.29 2.32
CA ASN A 6 8.09 18.28 3.41
C ASN A 6 6.62 18.76 3.56
N LEU A 7 5.92 18.74 4.71
CA LEU A 7 6.11 19.23 6.10
C LEU A 7 5.32 20.51 6.50
N LYS A 8 4.47 21.09 5.64
CA LYS A 8 3.42 22.08 6.01
C LYS A 8 2.14 21.99 5.18
N GLU A 9 2.09 21.03 4.28
CA GLU A 9 1.11 20.83 3.22
C GLU A 9 0.80 19.32 3.18
N ASN A 10 -0.31 18.95 2.54
CA ASN A 10 -0.81 17.58 2.42
C ASN A 10 0.32 16.55 2.27
N LYS A 11 0.35 15.55 3.16
CA LYS A 11 1.44 14.57 3.21
C LYS A 11 1.07 13.36 2.38
N THR A 12 1.81 13.14 1.28
CA THR A 12 1.65 11.94 0.45
C THR A 12 2.76 10.94 0.74
N VAL A 13 2.40 9.68 0.99
CA VAL A 13 3.33 8.56 1.13
C VAL A 13 3.00 7.45 0.13
N PHE A 14 4.04 6.96 -0.53
CA PHE A 14 3.96 5.85 -1.47
C PHE A 14 4.65 4.61 -0.89
N ILE A 15 3.88 3.55 -0.72
CA ILE A 15 4.34 2.25 -0.23
C ILE A 15 4.14 1.22 -1.34
N PRO A 16 5.20 0.82 -2.07
CA PRO A 16 5.09 -0.19 -3.11
C PRO A 16 4.79 -1.56 -2.49
N CYS A 17 3.87 -2.34 -3.08
CA CYS A 17 3.59 -3.71 -2.67
C CYS A 17 4.81 -4.61 -2.92
N ASP A 18 4.99 -5.63 -2.08
CA ASP A 18 6.00 -6.68 -2.26
C ASP A 18 5.86 -7.46 -3.57
N CYS A 19 4.63 -7.53 -4.08
CA CYS A 19 4.30 -8.12 -5.36
C CYS A 19 4.78 -7.28 -6.55
N LYS A 20 5.22 -6.03 -6.33
CA LYS A 20 5.70 -5.05 -7.33
C LYS A 20 4.68 -4.68 -8.40
N SER A 21 3.44 -5.14 -8.29
CA SER A 21 2.35 -4.85 -9.20
C SER A 21 1.53 -3.63 -8.75
N GLU A 22 1.31 -3.45 -7.45
CA GLU A 22 0.56 -2.31 -6.94
C GLU A 22 1.39 -1.40 -6.02
N ILE A 23 0.92 -0.17 -5.83
CA ILE A 23 1.46 0.82 -4.90
C ILE A 23 0.30 1.33 -4.03
N LEU A 24 0.48 1.32 -2.72
CA LEU A 24 -0.39 2.01 -1.78
C LEU A 24 0.04 3.47 -1.71
N THR A 25 -0.84 4.37 -2.07
CA THR A 25 -0.68 5.81 -1.86
C THR A 25 -1.55 6.23 -0.69
N ILE A 26 -0.98 6.99 0.23
CA ILE A 26 -1.67 7.55 1.38
C ILE A 26 -1.51 9.06 1.31
N GLU A 27 -2.60 9.78 1.17
CA GLU A 27 -2.64 11.24 1.16
C GLU A 27 -3.33 11.71 2.42
N TYR A 28 -2.60 12.39 3.29
CA TYR A 28 -3.17 13.04 4.45
C TYR A 28 -3.45 14.50 4.13
N ASP A 29 -4.73 14.88 4.18
CA ASP A 29 -5.17 16.25 4.06
C ASP A 29 -5.27 16.87 5.47
N HIS A 30 -4.45 17.87 5.71
CA HIS A 30 -4.35 18.56 6.99
C HIS A 30 -5.50 19.57 7.23
N GLU A 31 -6.25 19.95 6.20
CA GLU A 31 -7.37 20.90 6.35
C GLU A 31 -8.66 20.21 6.83
N ILE A 32 -8.85 18.95 6.44
CA ILE A 32 -10.04 18.16 6.75
C ILE A 32 -9.77 17.00 7.71
N ASP A 33 -8.52 16.77 8.10
CA ASP A 33 -8.06 15.66 8.97
C ASP A 33 -8.47 14.28 8.45
N ILE A 34 -8.36 14.07 7.14
CA ILE A 34 -8.68 12.80 6.47
C ILE A 34 -7.43 12.23 5.80
N ALA A 35 -7.22 10.93 6.00
CA ALA A 35 -6.24 10.15 5.27
C ALA A 35 -6.93 9.35 4.16
N ASP A 36 -6.67 9.70 2.91
CA ASP A 36 -7.14 8.97 1.73
C ASP A 36 -6.15 7.85 1.36
N PHE A 37 -6.67 6.64 1.22
CA PHE A 37 -5.91 5.45 0.84
C PHE A 37 -6.30 5.02 -0.56
N ALA A 38 -5.34 5.08 -1.49
CA ALA A 38 -5.54 4.66 -2.87
C ALA A 38 -4.57 3.54 -3.25
N ILE A 39 -5.05 2.56 -4.01
CA ILE A 39 -4.23 1.47 -4.57
C ILE A 39 -4.10 1.72 -6.06
N TYR A 40 -2.87 1.98 -6.52
CA TYR A 40 -2.56 2.16 -7.93
C TYR A 40 -1.84 0.93 -8.48
N GLU A 41 -2.28 0.43 -9.63
CA GLU A 41 -1.50 -0.51 -10.41
C GLU A 41 -0.33 0.23 -11.07
N HIS A 42 0.88 -0.27 -10.88
CA HIS A 42 2.06 0.29 -11.52
C HIS A 42 2.05 -0.05 -13.02
N ILE A 43 2.49 0.83 -13.93
CA ILE A 43 2.55 0.52 -15.38
C ILE A 43 3.41 -0.73 -15.67
N LYS A 44 4.44 -1.01 -14.84
CA LYS A 44 5.22 -2.27 -14.91
C LYS A 44 4.53 -3.49 -14.29
N SER A 45 3.33 -3.38 -13.71
CA SER A 45 2.55 -4.52 -13.22
C SER A 45 2.23 -5.50 -14.34
N TYR A 46 1.99 -4.98 -15.55
CA TYR A 46 1.82 -5.76 -16.78
C TYR A 46 3.09 -6.52 -17.19
N GLU A 47 4.28 -6.00 -16.86
CA GLU A 47 5.56 -6.67 -17.12
C GLU A 47 5.93 -7.68 -16.03
N TYR A 48 5.64 -7.37 -14.76
CA TYR A 48 5.85 -8.25 -13.62
C TYR A 48 4.73 -9.29 -13.53
N LYS A 49 4.79 -10.29 -14.42
CA LYS A 49 3.94 -11.49 -14.29
C LYS A 49 4.17 -12.13 -12.92
N MET A 50 3.11 -12.22 -12.11
CA MET A 50 3.15 -12.95 -10.84
C MET A 50 3.73 -14.35 -11.06
N SER A 51 4.65 -14.75 -10.19
CA SER A 51 5.20 -16.11 -10.23
C SER A 51 4.08 -17.13 -10.05
N PHE A 52 4.23 -18.30 -10.68
CA PHE A 52 3.24 -19.38 -10.57
C PHE A 52 2.95 -19.76 -9.11
N TRP A 53 3.98 -19.73 -8.25
CA TRP A 53 3.84 -19.95 -6.81
C TRP A 53 3.01 -18.91 -6.09
N GLN A 54 3.18 -17.62 -6.43
CA GLN A 54 2.34 -16.56 -5.87
C GLN A 54 0.89 -16.71 -6.33
N ARG A 55 0.66 -17.03 -7.60
CA ARG A 55 -0.69 -17.30 -8.13
C ARG A 55 -1.34 -18.46 -7.39
N LEU A 56 -0.64 -19.58 -7.22
CA LEU A 56 -1.14 -20.76 -6.50
C LEU A 56 -1.45 -20.42 -5.04
N LYS A 57 -0.56 -19.70 -4.35
CA LYS A 57 -0.75 -19.25 -2.96
C LYS A 57 -1.97 -18.35 -2.82
N TYR A 58 -2.21 -17.45 -3.78
CA TYR A 58 -3.38 -16.57 -3.78
C TYR A 58 -4.67 -17.33 -4.08
N CYS A 59 -4.68 -18.22 -5.08
CA CYS A 59 -5.82 -19.10 -5.33
C CYS A 59 -6.15 -19.95 -4.09
N TYR A 60 -5.14 -20.53 -3.44
CA TYR A 60 -5.31 -21.31 -2.21
C TYR A 60 -5.94 -20.48 -1.08
N ARG A 61 -5.45 -19.25 -0.86
CA ARG A 61 -6.04 -18.35 0.13
C ARG A 61 -7.47 -17.95 -0.19
N VAL A 62 -7.81 -17.71 -1.46
CA VAL A 62 -9.18 -17.39 -1.88
C VAL A 62 -10.12 -18.57 -1.63
N LEU A 63 -9.68 -19.80 -1.94
CA LEU A 63 -10.46 -21.01 -1.72
C LEU A 63 -10.73 -21.29 -0.23
N ILE A 64 -9.76 -21.01 0.64
CA ILE A 64 -9.90 -21.25 2.09
C ILE A 64 -10.62 -20.11 2.82
N HIS A 65 -10.25 -18.86 2.54
CA HIS A 65 -10.74 -17.70 3.29
C HIS A 65 -11.95 -17.01 2.65
N LYS A 66 -12.41 -17.48 1.47
CA LYS A 66 -13.55 -16.96 0.70
C LYS A 66 -13.53 -15.45 0.45
N LYS A 67 -12.37 -14.79 0.57
CA LYS A 67 -12.20 -13.36 0.32
C LYS A 67 -11.37 -13.15 -0.95
N PRO A 68 -11.98 -12.75 -2.07
CA PRO A 68 -11.23 -12.26 -3.22
C PRO A 68 -10.54 -10.95 -2.82
N TYR A 69 -9.21 -10.92 -2.91
CA TYR A 69 -8.35 -9.80 -2.49
C TYR A 69 -8.45 -8.56 -3.41
N ALA A 70 -9.55 -8.38 -4.13
CA ALA A 70 -9.66 -7.36 -5.18
C ALA A 70 -9.33 -5.94 -4.66
N ASP A 71 -9.69 -5.65 -3.41
CA ASP A 71 -9.46 -4.34 -2.78
C ASP A 71 -8.44 -4.39 -1.64
N GLN A 72 -7.61 -5.45 -1.56
CA GLN A 72 -6.68 -5.67 -0.44
C GLN A 72 -5.22 -5.67 -0.87
N ILE A 73 -4.43 -4.76 -0.29
CA ILE A 73 -2.98 -4.72 -0.49
C ILE A 73 -2.24 -5.51 0.58
N ILE A 74 -1.19 -6.23 0.17
CA ILE A 74 -0.36 -7.04 1.09
C ILE A 74 0.90 -6.25 1.42
N LEU A 75 1.03 -5.87 2.70
CA LEU A 75 2.21 -5.21 3.23
C LEU A 75 3.04 -6.17 4.09
N ASN A 76 4.35 -6.12 3.92
CA ASN A 76 5.32 -6.84 4.72
C ASN A 76 5.69 -6.06 5.99
N LYS A 77 6.51 -6.67 6.84
CA LYS A 77 6.92 -6.08 8.12
C LYS A 77 7.65 -4.72 7.96
N LYS A 78 8.40 -4.51 6.88
CA LYS A 78 9.10 -3.25 6.62
C LYS A 78 8.13 -2.16 6.17
N GLN A 79 7.22 -2.48 5.25
CA GLN A 79 6.17 -1.58 4.78
C GLN A 79 5.20 -1.20 5.89
N LEU A 80 4.87 -2.14 6.79
CA LEU A 80 4.09 -1.86 8.00
C LEU A 80 4.81 -0.91 8.96
N LEU A 81 6.14 -1.00 9.05
CA LEU A 81 6.93 -0.09 9.85
C LEU A 81 6.95 1.32 9.23
N ASP A 82 7.09 1.41 7.91
CA ASP A 82 7.02 2.68 7.17
C ASP A 82 5.64 3.35 7.34
N LEU A 83 4.56 2.56 7.23
CA LEU A 83 3.20 3.01 7.50
C LEU A 83 3.03 3.51 8.94
N LYS A 84 3.54 2.76 9.93
CA LYS A 84 3.48 3.15 11.33
C LYS A 84 4.22 4.47 11.58
N ASN A 85 5.41 4.62 11.00
CA ASN A 85 6.20 5.84 11.14
C ASN A 85 5.51 7.03 10.50
N PHE A 86 4.84 6.82 9.36
CA PHE A 86 4.01 7.84 8.72
C PHE A 86 2.85 8.27 9.63
N LEU A 87 2.05 7.32 10.13
CA LEU A 87 0.90 7.62 10.99
C LEU A 87 1.32 8.30 12.30
N ASN A 88 2.42 7.86 12.92
CA ASN A 88 2.96 8.50 14.12
C ASN A 88 3.51 9.91 13.88
N ALA A 89 3.83 10.26 12.63
CA ALA A 89 4.27 11.59 12.24
C ALA A 89 3.09 12.51 11.85
N LEU A 90 1.86 12.01 11.92
CA LEU A 90 0.64 12.83 11.85
C LEU A 90 0.33 13.27 13.29
N ASP A 91 0.23 14.57 13.51
CA ASP A 91 -0.18 15.14 14.79
C ASP A 91 -1.71 14.99 14.94
N LEU A 92 -2.14 13.76 15.18
CA LEU A 92 -3.54 13.43 15.45
C LEU A 92 -3.80 13.77 16.94
N GLU A 93 -4.37 14.94 17.20
CA GLU A 93 -4.77 15.39 18.55
C GLU A 93 -5.90 14.56 19.17
#